data_AF-W6TIR2-F1
#
_entry.id   AF-W6TIR2-F1
#
_cell.length_a   1.000
_cell.length_b   1.000
_cell.length_c   1.000
_cell.angle_alpha   90.00
_cell.angle_beta   90.00
_cell.angle_gamma   90.00
#
_symmetry.space_group_name_H-M   'P 1'
#
loop_
_entity.id
_entity.type
_entity.pdbx_description
1 polymer ?
#
loop_
_entity_poly.entity_id
_entity_poly.type
_entity_poly.pdbx_seq_one_letter_code
_entity_poly.pdbx_strand_id
1 'polypeptide(L)'
;MFCTYFFIAKPFSYIGIFSACIGDGLASLFGKLIPSFKLVNNKTFAGSISVFVVAFIVFYYFVPNFVMALIVGMGAMLVELFDFAKYDNLFLPVGVATLSFLLVT
;
A
#
# COMPACT_ATOMS: atom_id res chain seq x y z
N MET A 1 3.89 -9.95 4.98
CA MET A 1 5.22 -9.33 5.27
C MET A 1 6.41 -10.30 5.18
N PHE A 2 6.38 -11.50 5.77
CA PHE A 2 7.55 -12.41 5.72
C PHE A 2 7.87 -12.93 4.30
N CYS A 3 6.83 -13.18 3.49
CA CYS A 3 7.00 -13.68 2.11
C CYS A 3 7.71 -12.69 1.19
N THR A 4 7.40 -11.39 1.25
CA THR A 4 8.04 -10.38 0.39
C THR A 4 9.52 -10.24 0.66
N TYR A 5 9.95 -10.41 1.91
CA TYR A 5 11.36 -10.32 2.27
C TYR A 5 12.21 -11.43 1.64
N PHE A 6 11.66 -12.64 1.46
CA PHE A 6 12.37 -13.77 0.86
C PHE A 6 12.24 -13.83 -0.66
N PHE A 7 11.08 -13.44 -1.22
CA PHE A 7 10.80 -13.61 -2.65
C PHE A 7 11.16 -12.40 -3.52
N ILE A 8 11.30 -11.19 -2.95
CA ILE A 8 11.52 -9.96 -3.72
C ILE A 8 12.84 -9.30 -3.34
N ALA A 9 13.61 -8.89 -4.35
CA ALA A 9 14.90 -8.25 -4.19
C ALA A 9 14.80 -6.94 -3.38
N LYS A 10 15.84 -6.66 -2.59
CA LYS A 10 16.01 -5.35 -1.94
C LYS A 10 16.31 -4.29 -3.02
N PRO A 11 15.75 -3.08 -2.95
CA PRO A 11 15.01 -2.48 -1.84
C PRO A 11 13.46 -2.66 -1.89
N PHE A 12 12.92 -3.32 -2.91
CA PHE A 12 11.46 -3.34 -3.15
C PHE A 12 10.66 -4.08 -2.07
N SER A 13 11.25 -5.08 -1.41
CA SER A 13 10.59 -5.73 -0.27
C SER A 13 10.38 -4.78 0.91
N TYR A 14 11.28 -3.82 1.12
CA TYR A 14 11.14 -2.78 2.15
C TYR A 14 10.01 -1.82 1.81
N ILE A 15 9.88 -1.43 0.55
CA ILE A 15 8.79 -0.56 0.08
C ILE A 15 7.43 -1.19 0.41
N GLY A 16 7.24 -2.47 0.10
CA GLY A 16 6.00 -3.17 0.42
C GLY A 16 5.74 -3.30 1.92
N ILE A 17 6.76 -3.64 2.72
CA ILE A 17 6.60 -3.78 4.18
C ILE A 17 6.27 -2.43 4.83
N PHE A 18 7.01 -1.36 4.51
CA PHE A 18 6.74 -0.03 5.06
C PHE A 18 5.37 0.51 4.64
N SER A 19 5.01 0.31 3.37
CA SER A 19 3.70 0.73 2.87
C SER A 19 2.56 0.05 3.59
N ALA A 20 2.69 -1.25 3.90
CA ALA A 20 1.67 -1.97 4.65
C ALA A 20 1.64 -1.61 6.14
N CYS A 21 2.80 -1.58 6.82
CA CYS A 21 2.86 -1.21 8.25
C CYS A 21 2.26 0.17 8.53
N ILE A 22 2.63 1.16 7.71
CA ILE A 22 2.21 2.55 7.90
C ILE A 22 0.83 2.76 7.29
N GLY A 23 0.57 2.18 6.12
CA GLY A 23 -0.69 2.30 5.38
C GLY A 23 -1.86 1.75 6.16
N ASP A 24 -1.79 0.51 6.64
CA ASP A 24 -2.89 -0.13 7.40
C ASP A 24 -3.11 0.58 8.74
N GLY A 25 -2.01 0.97 9.40
CA GLY A 25 -2.05 1.71 10.66
C GLY A 25 -2.81 3.03 10.49
N LEU A 26 -2.42 3.85 9.50
CA LEU A 26 -3.07 5.12 9.21
C LEU A 26 -4.49 4.93 8.66
N ALA A 27 -4.74 3.94 7.81
CA ALA A 27 -6.06 3.67 7.26
C ALA A 27 -7.09 3.32 8.34
N SER A 28 -6.69 2.52 9.34
CA SER A 28 -7.54 2.17 10.48
C SER A 28 -7.79 3.36 11.41
N LEU A 29 -6.80 4.24 11.56
CA LEU A 29 -6.87 5.44 12.41
C LEU A 29 -7.76 6.51 11.76
N PHE A 30 -7.47 6.87 10.51
CA PHE A 30 -8.27 7.83 9.74
C PHE A 30 -9.66 7.32 9.41
N GLY A 31 -9.82 6.00 9.17
CA GLY A 31 -11.14 5.41 8.93
C GLY A 31 -12.07 5.44 10.16
N LYS A 32 -11.53 5.56 11.37
CA LYS A 32 -12.31 5.75 12.61
C LYS A 32 -12.48 7.21 13.00
N LEU A 33 -11.45 8.04 12.78
CA LEU A 33 -11.43 9.45 13.17
C LEU A 33 -12.19 10.35 12.20
N ILE A 34 -12.14 10.07 10.90
CA ILE A 34 -12.80 10.87 9.88
C ILE A 34 -14.09 10.14 9.47
N PRO A 35 -15.29 10.70 9.76
CA PRO A 35 -16.54 10.17 9.23
C PRO A 35 -16.54 10.35 7.70
N SER A 36 -15.98 9.36 7.03
CA SER A 36 -15.82 9.29 5.58
C SER A 36 -16.89 8.38 4.98
N PHE A 37 -17.21 8.59 3.70
CA PHE A 37 -17.99 7.63 2.94
C PHE A 37 -17.33 6.24 3.01
N LYS A 38 -18.16 5.23 3.29
CA LYS A 38 -17.77 3.82 3.17
C LYS A 38 -17.83 3.45 1.69
N LEU A 39 -16.76 2.85 1.21
CA LEU A 39 -16.61 2.31 -0.14
C LEU A 39 -16.93 0.80 -0.13
N VAL A 40 -16.27 0.05 -1.01
CA VAL A 40 -16.32 -1.40 -1.11
C VAL A 40 -15.80 -2.04 0.19
N ASN A 41 -16.41 -3.16 0.59
CA ASN A 41 -15.98 -4.00 1.71
C ASN A 41 -15.94 -3.32 3.10
N ASN A 42 -16.80 -2.33 3.37
CA ASN A 42 -16.80 -1.50 4.59
C ASN A 42 -15.53 -0.63 4.80
N LYS A 43 -14.61 -0.58 3.82
CA LYS A 43 -13.45 0.33 3.90
C LYS A 43 -13.87 1.78 3.65
N THR A 44 -13.12 2.72 4.21
CA THR A 44 -13.44 4.15 4.10
C THR A 44 -12.61 4.80 3.00
N PHE A 45 -13.18 5.81 2.33
CA PHE A 45 -12.43 6.63 1.36
C PHE A 45 -11.17 7.26 1.99
N ALA A 46 -11.30 7.77 3.21
CA ALA A 46 -10.19 8.31 3.98
C ALA A 46 -9.07 7.26 4.22
N GLY A 47 -9.46 6.01 4.50
CA GLY A 47 -8.51 4.91 4.64
C GLY A 47 -7.76 4.61 3.34
N SER A 48 -8.48 4.48 2.22
CA SER A 48 -7.87 4.22 0.91
C SER A 48 -6.93 5.34 0.44
N ILE A 49 -7.29 6.61 0.69
CA ILE A 49 -6.40 7.75 0.42
C ILE A 49 -5.14 7.68 1.29
N SER A 50 -5.28 7.28 2.56
CA SER A 50 -4.13 7.17 3.46
C SER A 50 -3.14 6.14 2.94
N VAL A 51 -3.59 4.97 2.50
CA VAL A 51 -2.74 3.94 1.89
C VAL A 51 -2.07 4.44 0.61
N PHE A 52 -2.81 5.15 -0.25
CA PHE A 52 -2.26 5.77 -1.45
C PHE A 52 -1.10 6.73 -1.12
N VAL A 53 -1.31 7.67 -0.20
CA VAL A 53 -0.31 8.68 0.17
C VAL A 53 0.92 8.02 0.79
N VAL A 54 0.73 7.03 1.66
CA VAL A 54 1.83 6.31 2.29
C VAL A 54 2.65 5.56 1.25
N ALA A 55 2.01 4.75 0.40
CA ALA A 55 2.71 3.97 -0.62
C ALA A 55 3.45 4.87 -1.63
N PHE A 56 2.87 6.02 -1.97
CA PHE A 56 3.52 7.04 -2.79
C PHE A 56 4.79 7.57 -2.12
N ILE A 57 4.71 8.03 -0.86
CA ILE A 57 5.86 8.60 -0.13
C ILE A 57 6.96 7.57 0.07
N VAL A 58 6.58 6.35 0.48
CA VAL A 58 7.53 5.26 0.71
C VAL A 58 8.23 4.88 -0.59
N PHE A 59 7.51 4.70 -1.70
CA PHE A 59 8.15 4.39 -2.98
C PHE A 59 9.06 5.54 -3.45
N TYR A 60 8.56 6.78 -3.41
CA TYR A 60 9.30 7.97 -3.85
C TYR A 60 10.61 8.18 -3.09
N TYR A 61 10.65 7.81 -1.80
CA TYR A 61 11.86 7.85 -0.98
C TYR A 61 12.97 6.92 -1.49
N PHE A 62 12.63 5.72 -1.98
CA PHE A 62 13.62 4.77 -2.51
C PHE A 62 13.91 4.99 -3.99
N VAL A 63 12.91 5.37 -4.77
CA VAL A 63 12.99 5.60 -6.21
C VAL A 63 12.32 6.94 -6.51
N PRO A 64 13.09 8.04 -6.67
CA PRO A 64 12.57 9.40 -6.81
C PRO A 64 12.00 9.66 -8.22
N ASN A 65 11.08 8.82 -8.67
CA ASN A 65 10.34 8.96 -9.92
C ASN A 65 8.86 9.19 -9.60
N PHE A 66 8.37 10.38 -9.90
CA PHE A 66 7.01 10.81 -9.57
C PHE A 66 5.94 9.96 -10.26
N VAL A 67 6.14 9.60 -11.53
CA VAL A 67 5.17 8.83 -12.31
C VAL A 67 5.07 7.40 -11.78
N MET A 68 6.20 6.76 -11.50
CA MET A 68 6.22 5.42 -10.92
C MET A 68 5.61 5.40 -9.51
N ALA A 69 5.91 6.42 -8.69
CA ALA A 69 5.34 6.55 -7.36
C ALA A 69 3.81 6.68 -7.39
N LEU A 70 3.26 7.43 -8.35
CA LEU A 70 1.81 7.52 -8.56
C LEU A 70 1.20 6.17 -8.91
N ILE A 71 1.82 5.42 -9.84
CA ILE A 71 1.33 4.10 -10.25
C ILE A 71 1.34 3.13 -9.07
N VAL A 72 2.44 3.10 -8.29
CA VAL A 72 2.55 2.24 -7.10
C VAL A 72 1.52 2.63 -6.04
N GLY A 73 1.32 3.93 -5.79
CA GLY A 73 0.30 4.42 -4.87
C GLY A 73 -1.12 4.01 -5.29
N MET A 74 -1.46 4.17 -6.58
CA MET A 74 -2.76 3.73 -7.11
C MET A 74 -2.93 2.22 -6.99
N GLY A 75 -1.88 1.45 -7.30
CA GLY A 75 -1.87 0.00 -7.15
C GLY A 75 -2.09 -0.43 -5.69
N ALA A 76 -1.43 0.23 -4.74
CA ALA A 76 -1.62 -0.02 -3.31
C ALA A 76 -3.07 0.25 -2.87
N MET A 77 -3.64 1.37 -3.31
CA MET A 77 -5.03 1.72 -3.03
C MET A 77 -6.01 0.69 -3.60
N LEU A 78 -5.77 0.21 -4.83
CA LEU A 78 -6.62 -0.81 -5.45
C LEU A 78 -6.51 -2.15 -4.72
N VAL A 79 -5.28 -2.58 -4.39
CA VAL A 79 -5.07 -3.80 -3.60
C VAL A 79 -5.81 -3.71 -2.27
N GLU A 80 -5.69 -2.58 -1.56
CA GLU A 80 -6.37 -2.32 -0.30
C GLU A 80 -7.90 -2.34 -0.43
N LEU A 81 -8.44 -1.76 -1.51
CA LEU A 81 -9.88 -1.64 -1.76
C LEU A 81 -10.52 -2.98 -2.12
N PHE A 82 -9.81 -3.81 -2.87
CA PHE A 82 -10.26 -5.14 -3.32
C PHE A 82 -9.86 -6.26 -2.35
N ASP A 83 -9.11 -5.96 -1.29
CA ASP A 83 -8.72 -6.98 -0.33
C ASP A 83 -9.94 -7.56 0.40
N PHE A 84 -9.85 -8.85 0.69
CA PHE A 84 -10.83 -9.52 1.53
C PHE A 84 -10.45 -9.23 2.97
N ALA A 85 -11.39 -8.66 3.74
CA ALA A 85 -11.26 -8.14 5.11
C ALA A 85 -10.56 -9.03 6.18
N LYS A 86 -10.14 -10.26 5.82
CA LYS A 86 -9.40 -11.20 6.66
C LYS A 86 -7.90 -11.27 6.33
N TYR A 87 -7.43 -10.70 5.22
CA TYR A 87 -6.07 -10.90 4.68
C TYR A 87 -5.30 -9.61 4.33
N ASP A 88 -5.80 -8.44 4.74
CA ASP A 88 -5.21 -7.09 4.53
C ASP A 88 -3.68 -7.02 4.72
N ASN A 89 -3.17 -7.66 5.77
CA ASN A 89 -1.73 -7.67 6.11
C ASN A 89 -0.85 -8.54 5.19
N LEU A 90 -1.44 -9.28 4.25
CA LEU A 90 -0.75 -10.24 3.40
C LEU A 90 -0.69 -9.75 1.95
N PHE A 91 -1.81 -9.27 1.39
CA PHE A 91 -1.84 -8.85 -0.01
C PHE A 91 -1.23 -7.47 -0.23
N LEU A 92 -1.46 -6.51 0.67
CA LEU A 92 -0.91 -5.16 0.52
C LEU A 92 0.62 -5.13 0.38
N PRO A 93 1.43 -5.74 1.28
CA PRO A 93 2.87 -5.72 1.12
C PRO A 93 3.34 -6.48 -0.11
N VAL A 94 2.68 -7.59 -0.48
CA VAL A 94 3.02 -8.41 -1.66
C VAL A 94 2.73 -7.66 -2.95
N GLY A 95 1.54 -7.06 -3.07
CA GLY A 95 1.12 -6.29 -4.23
C GLY A 95 2.02 -5.09 -4.46
N VAL A 96 2.28 -4.30 -3.42
CA VAL A 96 3.13 -3.10 -3.51
C VAL A 96 4.57 -3.46 -3.84
N ALA A 97 5.15 -4.47 -3.21
CA ALA A 97 6.52 -4.90 -3.51
C ALA A 97 6.66 -5.44 -4.94
N THR A 98 5.68 -6.22 -5.42
CA THR A 98 5.68 -6.79 -6.77
C THR A 98 5.53 -5.71 -7.84
N LEU A 99 4.59 -4.78 -7.65
CA LEU A 99 4.42 -3.62 -8.54
C LEU A 99 5.68 -2.76 -8.60
N SER A 100 6.29 -2.50 -7.44
CA SER A 100 7.53 -1.72 -7.35
C SER A 100 8.68 -2.39 -8.09
N PHE A 101 8.81 -3.71 -7.96
CA PHE A 101 9.83 -4.48 -8.67
C PHE A 101 9.62 -4.46 -10.19
N LEU A 102 8.38 -4.67 -10.65
CA LEU A 102 8.05 -4.74 -12.08
C LEU A 102 8.17 -3.39 -12.79
N LEU A 103 7.95 -2.27 -12.09
CA LEU A 103 8.08 -0.93 -12.67
C LEU A 103 9.52 -0.44 -12.80
N VAL A 104 10.44 -0.99 -12.00
CA VAL A 104 11.83 -0.50 -11.90
C VAL A 104 12.83 -1.44 -12.60
N THR A 105 12.45 -2.70 -12.80
CA THR A 105 13.25 -3.71 -13.54
C THR A 105 12.89 -3.69 -15.02
#